data_AF-A0A1Z9FPZ9-F1
#
_entry.id   AF-A0A1Z9FPZ9-F1
#
_cell.length_a   1.000
_cell.length_b   1.000
_cell.length_c   1.000
_cell.angle_alpha   90.00
_cell.angle_beta   90.00
_cell.angle_gamma   90.00
#
_symmetry.space_group_name_H-M   'P 1'
#
loop_
_entity.id
_entity.type
_entity.pdbx_description
1 polymer ?
#
loop_
_entity_poly.entity_id
_entity_poly.type
_entity_poly.pdbx_seq_one_letter_code
_entity_poly.pdbx_strand_id
1 'polypeptide(L)'
;MAIQTVNIGGVANDGTGDDLREAFVKVNNNFTELDNRNPEQTTASNLGTEGQGVFAQKTGFDLQFKKIKAGGNVTVTSDSSNVTIASVGGLQQLIVATDSGNITLAEGDTFTIAGGTNVTTAQNGASGITINSATELSTDATPVLGGDLNANNKTILNVRDAETTVYGIDVRDIYGFNFGNITGSTSSIIEFLGTATNVDLGTIDDPGLQEDSTVADVSIDNGTITNPL
;
A
#
# COMPACT_ATOMS: atom_id res chain seq x y z
N MET A 1 -23.32 -60.31 -44.03
CA MET A 1 -23.20 -61.70 -44.54
C MET A 1 -21.85 -61.87 -45.23
N ALA A 2 -21.28 -63.08 -45.27
CA ALA A 2 -20.05 -63.31 -46.05
C ALA A 2 -20.34 -63.12 -47.55
N ILE A 3 -19.40 -62.52 -48.30
CA ILE A 3 -19.51 -62.35 -49.75
C ILE A 3 -19.68 -63.72 -50.40
N GLN A 4 -20.71 -63.87 -51.24
CA GLN A 4 -20.98 -65.11 -51.97
C GLN A 4 -20.47 -64.98 -53.41
N THR A 5 -19.49 -65.77 -53.79
CA THR A 5 -18.99 -65.80 -55.18
C THR A 5 -19.92 -66.61 -56.07
N VAL A 6 -20.13 -66.15 -57.30
CA VAL A 6 -20.80 -66.94 -58.35
C VAL A 6 -19.87 -68.09 -58.76
N ASN A 7 -20.36 -69.32 -58.70
CA ASN A 7 -19.65 -70.48 -59.21
C ASN A 7 -19.87 -70.59 -60.72
N ILE A 8 -18.80 -70.47 -61.50
CA ILE A 8 -18.85 -70.50 -62.97
C ILE A 8 -18.68 -71.90 -63.58
N GLY A 9 -18.55 -72.94 -62.74
CA GLY A 9 -18.29 -74.32 -63.19
C GLY A 9 -16.86 -74.53 -63.71
N GLY A 10 -16.57 -75.74 -64.19
CA GLY A 10 -15.27 -76.10 -64.77
C GLY A 10 -15.17 -75.82 -66.26
N VAL A 11 -16.28 -75.97 -66.98
CA VAL A 11 -16.43 -75.76 -68.41
C VAL A 11 -17.79 -75.15 -68.73
N ALA A 12 -17.91 -74.49 -69.89
CA ALA A 12 -19.17 -73.87 -70.28
C ALA A 12 -20.29 -74.92 -70.40
N ASN A 13 -21.43 -74.67 -69.75
CA ASN A 13 -22.64 -75.49 -69.78
C ASN A 13 -22.47 -76.93 -69.25
N ASP A 14 -21.50 -77.18 -68.37
CA ASP A 14 -21.23 -78.50 -67.78
C ASP A 14 -22.17 -78.88 -66.60
N GLY A 15 -23.05 -77.96 -66.19
CA GLY A 15 -24.01 -78.17 -65.10
C GLY A 15 -23.40 -78.19 -63.69
N THR A 16 -22.10 -77.89 -63.54
CA THR A 16 -21.39 -77.86 -62.25
C THR A 16 -21.32 -76.45 -61.64
N GLY A 17 -21.64 -75.42 -62.42
CA GLY A 17 -21.78 -74.04 -61.98
C GLY A 17 -23.15 -73.72 -61.38
N ASP A 18 -23.29 -72.49 -60.89
CA ASP A 18 -24.57 -71.96 -60.45
C ASP A 18 -25.50 -71.80 -61.66
N ASP A 19 -26.80 -72.07 -61.48
CA ASP A 19 -27.78 -71.62 -62.45
C ASP A 19 -27.87 -70.08 -62.42
N LEU A 20 -28.43 -69.49 -63.49
CA LEU A 20 -28.56 -68.03 -63.58
C LEU A 20 -29.33 -67.45 -62.39
N ARG A 21 -30.31 -68.17 -61.85
CA ARG A 21 -31.13 -67.68 -60.74
C ARG A 21 -30.30 -67.59 -59.46
N GLU A 22 -29.56 -68.63 -59.12
CA GLU A 22 -28.68 -68.69 -57.96
C GLU A 22 -27.53 -67.68 -58.08
N ALA A 23 -26.94 -67.55 -59.27
CA ALA A 23 -25.92 -66.54 -59.55
C ALA A 23 -26.45 -65.11 -59.32
N PHE A 24 -27.63 -64.78 -59.83
CA PHE A 24 -28.24 -63.46 -59.64
C PHE A 24 -28.73 -63.24 -58.20
N VAL A 25 -29.16 -64.29 -57.49
CA VAL A 25 -29.46 -64.22 -56.05
C VAL A 25 -28.20 -63.85 -55.27
N LYS A 26 -27.06 -64.50 -55.53
CA LYS A 26 -25.76 -64.18 -54.90
C LYS A 26 -25.30 -62.76 -55.22
N VAL A 27 -25.44 -62.32 -56.47
CA VAL A 27 -25.11 -60.94 -56.89
C VAL A 27 -25.98 -59.90 -56.15
N ASN A 28 -27.30 -60.10 -56.12
CA ASN A 28 -28.21 -59.21 -55.40
C ASN A 28 -27.91 -59.18 -53.90
N ASN A 29 -27.67 -60.34 -53.29
CA ASN A 29 -27.29 -60.45 -51.89
C ASN A 29 -25.98 -59.70 -51.60
N ASN A 30 -24.98 -59.77 -52.49
CA ASN A 30 -23.73 -59.02 -52.34
C ASN A 30 -23.92 -57.51 -52.49
N PHE A 31 -24.80 -57.05 -53.40
CA PHE A 31 -25.12 -55.62 -53.52
C PHE A 31 -25.90 -55.11 -52.30
N THR A 32 -26.85 -55.89 -51.80
CA THR A 32 -27.55 -55.61 -50.54
C THR A 32 -26.56 -55.58 -49.38
N GLU A 33 -25.60 -56.51 -49.31
CA GLU A 33 -24.54 -56.49 -48.32
C GLU A 33 -23.65 -55.25 -48.44
N LEU A 34 -23.27 -54.84 -49.66
CA LEU A 34 -22.44 -53.67 -49.89
C LEU A 34 -23.16 -52.36 -49.49
N ASP A 35 -24.43 -52.24 -49.83
CA ASP A 35 -25.28 -51.12 -49.43
C ASP A 35 -25.43 -51.06 -47.90
N ASN A 36 -25.64 -52.23 -47.28
CA ASN A 36 -25.69 -52.37 -45.82
C ASN A 36 -24.33 -52.19 -45.13
N ARG A 37 -23.20 -52.30 -45.84
CA ARG A 37 -21.86 -52.05 -45.32
C ARG A 37 -21.53 -50.56 -45.24
N ASN A 38 -22.40 -49.67 -45.70
CA ASN A 38 -22.24 -48.24 -45.57
C ASN A 38 -23.10 -47.59 -44.46
N PRO A 39 -22.84 -47.87 -43.18
CA PRO A 39 -23.07 -46.90 -42.14
C PRO A 39 -21.72 -46.63 -41.49
N GLU A 40 -21.08 -45.53 -41.86
CA GLU A 40 -19.91 -45.06 -41.15
C GLU A 40 -20.30 -44.83 -39.67
N GLN A 41 -19.95 -45.80 -38.80
CA GLN A 41 -20.31 -45.82 -37.38
C GLN A 41 -19.46 -44.89 -36.52
N THR A 42 -18.68 -44.01 -37.15
CA THR A 42 -17.92 -42.99 -36.42
C THR A 42 -18.89 -42.07 -35.70
N THR A 43 -18.95 -42.23 -34.38
CA THR A 43 -19.68 -41.38 -33.45
C THR A 43 -18.71 -40.45 -32.72
N ALA A 44 -19.20 -39.28 -32.33
CA ALA A 44 -18.50 -38.39 -31.42
C ALA A 44 -19.45 -37.98 -30.30
N SER A 45 -18.92 -37.85 -29.09
CA SER A 45 -19.64 -37.40 -27.91
C SER A 45 -18.73 -36.49 -27.08
N ASN A 46 -19.34 -35.49 -26.44
CA ASN A 46 -18.66 -34.74 -25.38
C ASN A 46 -18.90 -35.52 -24.07
N LEU A 47 -17.83 -35.93 -23.40
CA LEU A 47 -17.90 -36.73 -22.17
C LEU A 47 -17.88 -35.82 -20.92
N GLY A 48 -18.49 -36.29 -19.83
CA GLY A 48 -18.64 -35.53 -18.58
C GLY A 48 -19.91 -34.68 -18.53
N THR A 49 -20.26 -34.20 -17.34
CA THR A 49 -21.49 -33.42 -17.08
C THR A 49 -21.25 -31.93 -16.88
N GLU A 50 -19.99 -31.52 -16.69
CA GLU A 50 -19.58 -30.14 -16.45
C GLU A 50 -18.78 -29.59 -17.65
N GLY A 51 -18.84 -28.28 -17.87
CA GLY A 51 -18.12 -27.60 -18.96
C GLY A 51 -18.90 -27.49 -20.27
N GLN A 52 -18.20 -27.12 -21.34
CA GLN A 52 -18.76 -26.90 -22.68
C GLN A 52 -18.16 -27.88 -23.69
N GLY A 53 -19.01 -28.49 -24.52
CA GLY A 53 -18.58 -29.43 -25.55
C GLY A 53 -17.91 -28.77 -26.75
N VAL A 54 -16.82 -29.39 -27.24
CA VAL A 54 -16.09 -28.97 -28.45
C VAL A 54 -16.63 -29.62 -29.72
N PHE A 55 -17.20 -30.84 -29.63
CA PHE A 55 -17.90 -31.43 -30.76
C PHE A 55 -19.15 -30.60 -31.07
N ALA A 56 -19.29 -30.16 -32.32
CA ALA A 56 -20.42 -29.39 -32.78
C ALA A 56 -21.46 -30.30 -33.43
N GLN A 57 -21.07 -31.04 -34.47
CA GLN A 57 -21.96 -31.93 -35.22
C GLN A 57 -21.18 -32.88 -36.14
N LYS A 58 -21.87 -33.90 -36.64
CA LYS A 58 -21.43 -34.74 -37.76
C LYS A 58 -22.28 -34.40 -38.98
N THR A 59 -21.65 -34.02 -40.10
CA THR A 59 -22.33 -33.73 -41.36
C THR A 59 -21.78 -34.64 -42.44
N GLY A 60 -22.54 -35.68 -42.81
CA GLY A 60 -22.02 -36.74 -43.69
C GLY A 60 -20.82 -37.42 -43.03
N PHE A 61 -19.66 -37.33 -43.67
CA PHE A 61 -18.39 -37.90 -43.20
C PHE A 61 -17.52 -36.89 -42.40
N ASP A 62 -17.98 -35.65 -42.24
CA ASP A 62 -17.22 -34.58 -41.58
C ASP A 62 -17.59 -34.45 -40.10
N LEU A 63 -16.62 -34.65 -39.22
CA LEU A 63 -16.74 -34.37 -37.78
C LEU A 63 -16.33 -32.92 -37.52
N GLN A 64 -17.31 -32.08 -37.25
CA GLN A 64 -17.10 -30.65 -37.05
C GLN A 64 -16.91 -30.35 -35.57
N PHE A 65 -15.79 -29.74 -35.24
CA PHE A 65 -15.45 -29.28 -33.90
C PHE A 65 -15.43 -27.75 -33.86
N LYS A 66 -15.85 -27.18 -32.73
CA LYS A 66 -15.69 -25.75 -32.45
C LYS A 66 -14.19 -25.45 -32.30
N LYS A 67 -13.78 -24.30 -32.82
CA LYS A 67 -12.46 -23.75 -32.51
C LYS A 67 -12.42 -23.25 -31.07
N ILE A 68 -11.28 -23.46 -30.41
CA ILE A 68 -10.98 -22.82 -29.14
C ILE A 68 -10.46 -21.41 -29.45
N LYS A 69 -11.19 -20.39 -29.00
CA LYS A 69 -10.81 -18.98 -29.19
C LYS A 69 -10.40 -18.40 -27.84
N ALA A 70 -9.22 -17.79 -27.79
CA ALA A 70 -8.75 -17.13 -26.59
C ALA A 70 -9.63 -15.92 -26.23
N GLY A 71 -9.96 -15.78 -24.95
CA GLY A 71 -10.57 -14.58 -24.37
C GLY A 71 -9.52 -13.54 -23.96
N GLY A 72 -9.92 -12.53 -23.19
CA GLY A 72 -8.97 -11.57 -22.62
C GLY A 72 -7.98 -12.25 -21.67
N ASN A 73 -6.71 -11.83 -21.70
CA ASN A 73 -5.59 -12.37 -20.88
C ASN A 73 -5.29 -13.86 -21.03
N VAL A 74 -5.93 -14.54 -21.98
CA VAL A 74 -5.67 -15.94 -22.33
C VAL A 74 -4.96 -15.95 -23.68
N THR A 75 -3.98 -16.82 -23.84
CA THR A 75 -3.33 -17.13 -25.11
C THR A 75 -3.57 -18.61 -25.42
N VAL A 76 -4.01 -18.89 -26.65
CA VAL A 76 -4.20 -20.25 -27.15
C VAL A 76 -3.25 -20.46 -28.31
N THR A 77 -2.36 -21.42 -28.18
CA THR A 77 -1.44 -21.87 -29.23
C THR A 77 -1.61 -23.36 -29.46
N SER A 78 -1.18 -23.85 -30.61
CA SER A 78 -1.23 -25.28 -30.92
C SER A 78 0.00 -25.69 -31.72
N ASP A 79 0.43 -26.92 -31.51
CA ASP A 79 1.41 -27.63 -32.33
C ASP A 79 0.76 -28.88 -32.95
N SER A 80 1.56 -29.82 -33.45
CA SER A 80 1.06 -31.05 -34.10
C SER A 80 0.31 -32.00 -33.14
N SER A 81 0.54 -31.88 -31.83
CA SER A 81 0.07 -32.84 -30.83
C SER A 81 -0.69 -32.19 -29.68
N ASN A 82 -0.48 -30.90 -29.42
CA ASN A 82 -1.02 -30.21 -28.27
C ASN A 82 -1.74 -28.92 -28.64
N VAL A 83 -2.77 -28.60 -27.85
CA VAL A 83 -3.31 -27.24 -27.72
C VAL A 83 -2.89 -26.72 -26.36
N THR A 84 -2.08 -25.67 -26.33
CA THR A 84 -1.66 -25.01 -25.10
C THR A 84 -2.57 -23.83 -24.82
N ILE A 85 -3.21 -23.84 -23.65
CA ILE A 85 -4.01 -22.72 -23.15
C ILE A 85 -3.25 -22.10 -21.98
N ALA A 86 -2.65 -20.95 -22.22
CA ALA A 86 -1.95 -20.17 -21.21
C ALA A 86 -2.83 -18.99 -20.77
N SER A 87 -2.82 -18.66 -19.49
CA SER A 87 -3.45 -17.44 -18.98
C SER A 87 -2.38 -16.61 -18.28
N VAL A 88 -2.24 -15.35 -18.70
CA VAL A 88 -1.43 -14.34 -18.00
C VAL A 88 -2.40 -13.26 -17.51
N GLY A 89 -3.42 -13.70 -16.78
CA GLY A 89 -4.41 -12.81 -16.17
C GLY A 89 -4.10 -12.57 -14.71
N GLY A 90 -4.06 -11.30 -14.30
CA GLY A 90 -3.94 -10.89 -12.90
C GLY A 90 -2.54 -10.48 -12.47
N LEU A 91 -2.44 -10.07 -11.20
CA LEU A 91 -1.19 -9.71 -10.55
C LEU A 91 -0.43 -10.99 -10.21
N GLN A 92 0.59 -11.33 -10.98
CA GLN A 92 1.37 -12.57 -10.80
C GLN A 92 2.13 -12.58 -9.47
N GLN A 93 2.58 -11.40 -9.02
CA GLN A 93 3.27 -11.23 -7.75
C GLN A 93 3.17 -9.76 -7.32
N LEU A 94 2.92 -9.52 -6.05
CA LEU A 94 3.08 -8.21 -5.42
C LEU A 94 4.20 -8.30 -4.39
N ILE A 95 5.26 -7.52 -4.59
CA ILE A 95 6.32 -7.34 -3.61
C ILE A 95 6.15 -5.95 -2.99
N VAL A 96 5.97 -5.89 -1.69
CA VAL A 96 5.96 -4.64 -0.92
C VAL A 96 7.29 -4.55 -0.18
N ALA A 97 8.17 -3.68 -0.67
CA ALA A 97 9.46 -3.40 -0.02
C ALA A 97 9.27 -2.32 1.05
N THR A 98 9.82 -2.57 2.23
CA THR A 98 9.85 -1.66 3.37
C THR A 98 11.28 -1.51 3.86
N ASP A 99 11.53 -0.54 4.72
CA ASP A 99 12.86 -0.34 5.34
C ASP A 99 13.31 -1.56 6.16
N SER A 100 12.37 -2.40 6.59
CA SER A 100 12.61 -3.64 7.35
C SER A 100 12.64 -4.90 6.47
N GLY A 101 12.59 -4.76 5.15
CA GLY A 101 12.58 -5.87 4.19
C GLY A 101 11.29 -5.99 3.40
N ASN A 102 11.08 -7.16 2.78
CA ASN A 102 10.09 -7.33 1.73
C ASN A 102 8.98 -8.28 2.16
N ILE A 103 7.74 -7.95 1.81
CA ILE A 103 6.60 -8.88 1.85
C ILE A 103 6.33 -9.33 0.41
N THR A 104 6.26 -10.63 0.19
CA THR A 104 5.80 -11.22 -1.08
C THR A 104 4.42 -11.81 -0.83
N LEU A 105 3.40 -11.24 -1.48
CA LEU A 105 2.04 -11.74 -1.37
C LEU A 105 1.77 -12.86 -2.38
N ALA A 106 1.16 -13.94 -1.90
CA ALA A 106 0.63 -15.03 -2.70
C ALA A 106 -0.84 -14.80 -3.06
N GLU A 107 -1.36 -15.61 -3.99
CA GLU A 107 -2.76 -15.57 -4.36
C GLU A 107 -3.66 -15.91 -3.16
N GLY A 108 -4.66 -15.06 -2.89
CA GLY A 108 -5.54 -15.19 -1.73
C GLY A 108 -5.08 -14.44 -0.47
N ASP A 109 -3.84 -13.94 -0.43
CA ASP A 109 -3.37 -13.13 0.68
C ASP A 109 -4.06 -11.76 0.75
N THR A 110 -4.26 -11.27 1.96
CA THR A 110 -4.75 -9.91 2.20
C THR A 110 -3.59 -8.99 2.55
N PHE A 111 -3.33 -7.97 1.72
CA PHE A 111 -2.45 -6.87 2.07
C PHE A 111 -3.21 -5.85 2.93
N THR A 112 -2.68 -5.52 4.12
CA THR A 112 -3.24 -4.48 4.98
C THR A 112 -2.22 -3.37 5.18
N ILE A 113 -2.64 -2.12 4.98
CA ILE A 113 -1.88 -0.93 5.36
C ILE A 113 -2.51 -0.41 6.66
N ALA A 114 -1.79 -0.54 7.77
CA ALA A 114 -2.23 -0.10 9.09
C ALA A 114 -1.37 1.07 9.58
N GLY A 115 -2.01 2.06 10.20
CA GLY A 115 -1.31 3.15 10.88
C GLY A 115 -0.66 2.68 12.19
N GLY A 116 0.54 3.16 12.47
CA GLY A 116 1.22 3.02 13.76
C GLY A 116 0.87 4.16 14.72
N THR A 117 1.74 4.41 15.70
CA THR A 117 1.60 5.55 16.62
C THR A 117 1.55 6.87 15.86
N ASN A 118 0.53 7.69 16.13
CA ASN A 118 0.27 8.99 15.48
C ASN A 118 0.12 8.96 13.96
N VAL A 119 0.01 7.77 13.36
CA VAL A 119 -0.23 7.59 11.94
C VAL A 119 -1.63 7.01 11.74
N THR A 120 -2.41 7.60 10.84
CA THR A 120 -3.72 7.07 10.42
C THR A 120 -3.71 6.79 8.94
N THR A 121 -4.38 5.72 8.54
CA THR A 121 -4.46 5.26 7.14
C THR A 121 -5.93 5.25 6.73
N ALA A 122 -6.24 5.83 5.57
CA ALA A 122 -7.60 5.93 5.07
C ALA A 122 -7.67 5.59 3.58
N GLN A 123 -8.74 4.91 3.17
CA GLN A 123 -9.01 4.65 1.75
C GLN A 123 -9.55 5.91 1.08
N ASN A 124 -9.02 6.24 -0.10
CA ASN A 124 -9.43 7.39 -0.89
C ASN A 124 -9.99 6.96 -2.26
N GLY A 125 -11.02 6.10 -2.24
CA GLY A 125 -11.62 5.59 -3.48
C GLY A 125 -10.66 4.72 -4.31
N ALA A 126 -10.81 4.80 -5.63
CA ALA A 126 -9.88 4.19 -6.58
C ALA A 126 -8.54 4.96 -6.69
N SER A 127 -8.45 6.14 -6.08
CA SER A 127 -7.26 7.01 -6.12
C SER A 127 -6.16 6.57 -5.15
N GLY A 128 -6.40 5.54 -4.32
CA GLY A 128 -5.41 4.89 -3.48
C GLY A 128 -5.67 5.06 -1.98
N ILE A 129 -4.58 5.13 -1.20
CA ILE A 129 -4.57 5.22 0.26
C ILE A 129 -3.91 6.53 0.68
N THR A 130 -4.52 7.24 1.63
CA THR A 130 -3.91 8.38 2.30
C THR A 130 -3.31 7.93 3.62
N ILE A 131 -2.07 8.35 3.89
CA ILE A 131 -1.38 8.13 5.16
C ILE A 131 -1.16 9.50 5.78
N ASN A 132 -1.82 9.79 6.91
CA ASN A 132 -1.64 11.03 7.65
C ASN A 132 -0.81 10.73 8.90
N SER A 133 0.15 11.60 9.20
CA SER A 133 0.95 11.52 10.42
C SER A 133 0.85 12.83 11.19
N ALA A 134 0.71 12.74 12.51
CA ALA A 134 0.93 13.85 13.42
C ALA A 134 2.26 13.63 14.13
N THR A 135 3.13 14.63 14.17
CA THR A 135 4.35 14.55 14.96
C THR A 135 4.02 14.80 16.43
N GLU A 136 4.61 14.01 17.33
CA GLU A 136 4.42 14.16 18.76
C GLU A 136 5.76 14.41 19.43
N LEU A 137 5.97 15.66 19.89
CA LEU A 137 7.23 16.10 20.48
C LEU A 137 7.60 15.30 21.73
N SER A 138 6.61 14.75 22.45
CA SER A 138 6.82 13.99 23.69
C SER A 138 7.62 12.69 23.48
N THR A 139 7.63 12.15 22.25
CA THR A 139 8.33 10.91 21.89
C THR A 139 9.69 11.16 21.25
N ASP A 140 9.99 12.41 20.91
CA ASP A 140 11.32 12.81 20.46
C ASP A 140 12.20 13.11 21.68
N ALA A 141 13.21 12.27 21.91
CA ALA A 141 14.12 12.41 23.03
C ALA A 141 15.15 13.53 22.83
N THR A 142 15.36 14.00 21.59
CA THR A 142 16.35 15.02 21.24
C THR A 142 15.76 16.01 20.24
N PRO A 143 14.67 16.70 20.59
CA PRO A 143 14.01 17.60 19.66
C PRO A 143 14.90 18.79 19.35
N VAL A 144 14.96 19.17 18.08
CA VAL A 144 15.63 20.38 17.61
C VAL A 144 14.65 21.23 16.81
N LEU A 145 14.77 22.55 16.94
CA LEU A 145 14.00 23.48 16.13
C LEU A 145 14.73 23.76 14.82
N GLY A 146 14.03 23.62 13.69
CA GLY A 146 14.53 24.05 12.37
C GLY A 146 14.34 25.54 12.09
N GLY A 147 13.68 26.27 12.99
CA GLY A 147 13.36 27.70 12.91
C GLY A 147 12.76 28.20 14.25
N ASP A 148 12.26 29.43 14.29
CA ASP A 148 11.73 30.00 15.53
C ASP A 148 10.51 29.23 16.07
N LEU A 149 10.49 28.96 17.38
CA LEU A 149 9.32 28.39 18.05
C LEU A 149 8.25 29.47 18.25
N ASN A 150 7.17 29.40 17.49
CA ASN A 150 5.98 30.20 17.74
C ASN A 150 5.07 29.51 18.77
N ALA A 151 5.02 30.04 19.99
CA ALA A 151 4.19 29.49 21.06
C ALA A 151 2.68 29.79 20.91
N ASN A 152 2.24 30.58 19.92
CA ASN A 152 0.84 30.92 19.65
C ASN A 152 0.06 31.37 20.91
N ASN A 153 0.66 32.30 21.66
CA ASN A 153 0.16 32.82 22.94
C ASN A 153 -0.08 31.75 24.02
N LYS A 154 0.61 30.60 23.94
CA LYS A 154 0.60 29.57 24.98
C LYS A 154 1.82 29.67 25.88
N THR A 155 1.64 29.27 27.13
CA THR A 155 2.72 29.22 28.13
C THR A 155 3.55 27.96 27.94
N ILE A 156 4.87 28.07 28.16
CA ILE A 156 5.76 26.92 28.28
C ILE A 156 5.79 26.52 29.76
N LEU A 157 5.32 25.31 30.08
CA LEU A 157 5.18 24.80 31.45
C LEU A 157 6.18 23.67 31.71
N ASN A 158 6.50 23.42 32.98
CA ASN A 158 7.35 22.30 33.42
C ASN A 158 8.75 22.28 32.77
N VAL A 159 9.31 23.44 32.47
CA VAL A 159 10.69 23.57 32.01
C VAL A 159 11.59 23.47 33.24
N ARG A 160 12.48 22.46 33.28
CA ARG A 160 13.49 22.38 34.34
C ARG A 160 14.52 23.49 34.18
N ASP A 161 15.16 23.55 33.00
CA ASP A 161 16.20 24.50 32.66
C ASP A 161 15.91 25.11 31.28
N ALA A 162 16.10 26.42 31.14
CA ALA A 162 16.02 27.14 29.87
C ALA A 162 17.34 27.87 29.62
N GLU A 163 18.21 27.27 28.80
CA GLU A 163 19.51 27.87 28.42
C GLU A 163 19.35 28.67 27.14
N THR A 164 18.92 29.92 27.27
CA THR A 164 18.72 30.83 26.14
C THR A 164 18.85 32.29 26.57
N THR A 165 18.96 33.18 25.60
CA THR A 165 18.84 34.62 25.80
C THR A 165 17.40 35.08 25.66
N VAL A 166 17.00 36.07 26.44
CA VAL A 166 15.73 36.79 26.23
C VAL A 166 16.06 38.11 25.55
N TYR A 167 15.60 38.29 24.31
CA TYR A 167 15.97 39.44 23.45
C TYR A 167 17.50 39.66 23.32
N GLY A 168 18.28 38.58 23.28
CA GLY A 168 19.74 38.65 23.13
C GLY A 168 20.52 38.92 24.42
N ILE A 169 19.83 39.02 25.57
CA ILE A 169 20.45 39.17 26.88
C ILE A 169 20.42 37.83 27.62
N ASP A 170 21.57 37.39 28.16
CA ASP A 170 21.59 36.29 29.12
C ASP A 170 21.02 36.81 30.44
N VAL A 171 19.83 36.33 30.80
CA VAL A 171 19.13 36.75 32.01
C VAL A 171 19.81 36.29 33.30
N ARG A 172 20.83 35.42 33.20
CA ARG A 172 21.68 35.01 34.34
C ARG A 172 22.81 36.01 34.62
N ASP A 173 23.18 36.84 33.64
CA ASP A 173 24.30 37.79 33.72
C ASP A 173 23.84 39.21 33.34
N ILE A 174 23.04 39.82 34.20
CA ILE A 174 22.62 41.22 34.04
C ILE A 174 23.62 42.10 34.79
N TYR A 175 24.60 42.66 34.08
CA TYR A 175 25.54 43.67 34.59
C TYR A 175 26.26 43.27 35.90
N GLY A 176 26.63 41.99 36.06
CA GLY A 176 27.28 41.49 37.28
C GLY A 176 26.36 41.31 38.48
N PHE A 177 25.05 41.59 38.34
CA PHE A 177 24.04 41.22 39.32
C PHE A 177 23.60 39.78 39.07
N ASN A 178 24.05 38.87 39.92
CA ASN A 178 23.45 37.55 40.03
C ASN A 178 22.22 37.65 40.93
N PHE A 179 21.02 37.67 40.33
CA PHE A 179 19.75 37.73 41.08
C PHE A 179 19.37 36.41 41.77
N GLY A 180 20.22 35.37 41.69
CA GLY A 180 19.93 34.05 42.23
C GLY A 180 18.61 33.51 41.70
N ASN A 181 17.90 32.75 42.54
CA ASN A 181 16.52 32.41 42.23
C ASN A 181 15.63 33.65 42.42
N ILE A 182 15.10 34.20 41.33
CA ILE A 182 14.07 35.25 41.42
C ILE A 182 12.78 34.59 41.91
N THR A 183 12.59 34.56 43.23
CA THR A 183 11.39 34.06 43.88
C THR A 183 10.74 35.19 44.68
N GLY A 184 9.55 35.63 44.25
CA GLY A 184 8.79 36.70 44.91
C GLY A 184 8.33 37.78 43.94
N SER A 185 7.26 38.49 44.30
CA SER A 185 6.81 39.69 43.58
C SER A 185 7.27 40.90 44.37
N THR A 186 8.31 41.57 43.90
CA THR A 186 8.72 42.88 44.42
C THR A 186 7.98 43.94 43.61
N SER A 187 7.22 44.80 44.29
CA SER A 187 6.35 45.80 43.65
C SER A 187 7.08 47.10 43.32
N SER A 188 8.33 47.25 43.76
CA SER A 188 9.19 48.39 43.44
C SER A 188 10.66 48.00 43.39
N ILE A 189 11.46 48.83 42.71
CA ILE A 189 12.91 48.69 42.67
C ILE A 189 13.54 48.78 44.07
N ILE A 190 12.96 49.58 44.97
CA ILE A 190 13.43 49.72 46.35
C ILE A 190 13.16 48.45 47.17
N GLU A 191 12.01 47.80 46.98
CA GLU A 191 11.69 46.53 47.63
C GLU A 191 12.56 45.38 47.13
N PHE A 192 12.89 45.40 45.84
CA PHE A 192 13.83 44.46 45.24
C PHE A 192 15.25 44.62 45.79
N LEU A 193 15.74 45.87 45.88
CA LEU A 193 17.07 46.17 46.43
C LEU A 193 17.15 45.91 47.94
N GLY A 194 16.07 46.17 48.69
CA GLY A 194 16.02 45.94 50.14
C GLY A 194 16.00 44.46 50.55
N THR A 195 15.61 43.56 49.64
CA THR A 195 15.57 42.10 49.88
C THR A 195 16.84 41.39 49.41
N ALA A 196 17.59 41.99 48.47
CA ALA A 196 18.81 41.42 47.89
C ALA A 196 20.09 41.91 48.61
N THR A 197 20.29 41.48 49.86
CA THR A 197 21.53 41.69 50.65
C THR A 197 21.97 43.16 50.86
N ASN A 198 22.98 43.38 51.71
CA ASN A 198 23.41 44.70 52.17
C ASN A 198 23.91 45.55 50.99
N VAL A 199 23.08 46.48 50.50
CA VAL A 199 23.47 47.44 49.46
C VAL A 199 24.38 48.49 50.11
N ASP A 200 25.69 48.35 49.91
CA ASP A 200 26.66 49.37 50.31
C ASP A 200 26.64 50.51 49.29
N LEU A 201 26.06 51.64 49.68
CA LEU A 201 25.97 52.86 48.87
C LEU A 201 27.24 53.73 48.97
N GLY A 202 28.29 53.20 49.62
CA GLY A 202 29.49 53.96 49.98
C GLY A 202 29.26 54.83 51.21
N THR A 203 30.35 55.47 51.68
CA THR A 203 30.30 56.43 52.78
C THR A 203 29.77 57.76 52.24
N ILE A 204 28.66 58.25 52.78
CA ILE A 204 28.22 59.63 52.53
C ILE A 204 29.11 60.53 53.38
N ASP A 205 30.17 61.06 52.78
CA ASP A 205 31.21 61.82 53.49
C ASP A 205 30.80 63.26 53.83
N ASP A 206 29.62 63.73 53.38
CA ASP A 206 29.09 65.04 53.77
C ASP A 206 27.56 65.17 53.57
N PRO A 207 26.73 64.59 54.48
CA PRO A 207 25.30 64.75 54.38
C PRO A 207 24.89 66.19 54.79
N GLY A 208 24.75 67.07 53.79
CA GLY A 208 24.08 68.36 53.96
C GLY A 208 24.95 69.63 53.89
N LEU A 209 26.18 69.58 53.37
CA LEU A 209 26.94 70.79 53.04
C LEU A 209 27.01 70.98 51.53
N GLN A 210 26.01 71.67 50.98
CA GLN A 210 25.99 72.08 49.58
C GLN A 210 26.63 73.47 49.45
N GLU A 211 27.95 73.53 49.21
CA GLU A 211 28.67 74.76 48.81
C GLU A 211 29.69 74.49 47.68
N ASP A 212 29.55 73.42 46.90
CA ASP A 212 30.38 73.21 45.70
C ASP A 212 29.51 72.74 44.51
N SER A 213 29.38 73.63 43.53
CA SER A 213 28.64 73.39 42.28
C SER A 213 29.41 72.54 41.26
N THR A 214 30.56 71.97 41.63
CA THR A 214 31.39 71.14 40.76
C THR A 214 31.30 69.63 41.02
N VAL A 215 30.58 69.21 42.07
CA VAL A 215 30.31 67.79 42.34
C VAL A 215 29.02 67.38 41.63
N ALA A 216 29.07 66.33 40.81
CA ALA A 216 27.87 65.81 40.18
C ALA A 216 26.92 65.25 41.25
N ASP A 217 25.76 65.88 41.42
CA ASP A 217 24.70 65.38 42.31
C ASP A 217 24.36 63.94 41.94
N VAL A 218 24.63 63.00 42.85
CA VAL A 218 24.01 61.67 42.79
C VAL A 218 22.62 61.82 43.40
N SER A 219 21.69 62.32 42.59
CA SER A 219 20.27 62.40 42.94
C SER A 219 19.70 60.98 42.98
N ILE A 220 19.43 60.48 44.18
CA ILE A 220 18.64 59.27 44.39
C ILE A 220 17.19 59.71 44.66
N ASP A 221 16.35 59.64 43.63
CA ASP A 221 14.91 59.89 43.78
C ASP A 221 14.24 58.65 44.38
N ASN A 222 13.93 58.71 45.67
CA ASN A 222 13.22 57.66 46.40
C ASN A 222 11.68 57.76 46.25
N GLY A 223 11.17 58.64 45.39
CA GLY A 223 9.75 58.92 45.26
C GLY A 223 9.14 59.58 46.51
N THR A 224 7.81 59.69 46.53
CA THR A 224 7.09 60.35 47.62
C THR A 224 6.94 59.42 48.83
N ILE A 225 7.70 59.69 49.91
CA ILE A 225 7.45 59.04 51.20
C ILE A 225 6.24 59.71 51.85
N THR A 226 5.06 59.09 51.75
CA THR A 226 3.91 59.48 52.56
C THR A 226 4.04 58.82 53.93
N ASN A 227 4.15 59.62 54.99
CA ASN A 227 4.15 59.14 56.37
C ASN A 227 2.86 58.33 56.66
N PRO A 228 2.94 57.04 57.03
CA PRO A 228 1.78 56.33 57.52
C PRO A 228 1.59 56.72 58.99
N LEU A 229 0.60 57.57 59.26
CA LEU A 229 -0.02 57.63 60.59
C LEU A 229 -0.91 56.39 60.79
#